data_AF-A0A0F6YT61-F1
#
_entry.id   AF-A0A0F6YT61-F1
#
_cell.length_a   1.000
_cell.length_b   1.000
_cell.length_c   1.000
_cell.angle_alpha   90.00
_cell.angle_beta   90.00
_cell.angle_gamma   90.00
#
_symmetry.space_group_name_H-M   'P 1'
#
loop_
_entity.id
_entity.type
_entity.pdbx_description
1 polymer ?
#
loop_
_entity_poly.entity_id
_entity_poly.type
_entity_poly.pdbx_seq_one_letter_code
_entity_poly.pdbx_strand_id
1 'polypeptide(L)'
;QDPATRRIWYGIATAHDLEAHDGMTEENLYQKIFASHFGHLAIIFLWTSGNLFHVAWQGNFEQWVKNPLKTKPIAHSIWDPHFGEPAIKAFSKTAGYPVDLSFSGVYQWWYTIGFRTNQELYSGSVGLLILACVLLFAGWLHLQPKFRPSLGWFKNNESRLNHHLSGLLGVSSLAWTGHLVHVAIPISRGTHVGWDNFLTTPPHPAGLTPFFTGNWTAYASNPDSASHIYGTSEGAGTAILTFLGGFHPQTQSLWLTDMAHHHLAIAVVFIIAGHMYRTNFGIGHNMKEILDAHRPPGGRLGAGHIGLFETITNSLHFQLGLALAC
;
A
#
# COMPACT_ATOMS: atom_id res chain seq x y z
N GLN A 1 26.30 -16.12 -29.54
CA GLN A 1 27.39 -16.81 -30.28
C GLN A 1 28.75 -16.67 -29.60
N ASP A 2 28.86 -15.99 -28.45
CA ASP A 2 30.10 -15.93 -27.68
C ASP A 2 30.47 -17.32 -27.11
N PRO A 3 31.63 -17.88 -27.50
CA PRO A 3 32.05 -19.20 -27.02
C PRO A 3 32.57 -19.18 -25.57
N ALA A 4 32.89 -18.01 -25.01
CA ALA A 4 33.44 -17.87 -23.66
C ALA A 4 32.36 -17.91 -22.55
N THR A 5 32.81 -18.04 -21.31
CA THR A 5 31.94 -17.93 -20.12
C THR A 5 31.31 -16.55 -19.96
N ARG A 6 31.88 -15.52 -20.61
CA ARG A 6 31.32 -14.16 -20.70
C ARG A 6 29.85 -14.18 -21.15
N ARG A 7 29.46 -15.12 -22.04
CA ARG A 7 28.07 -15.27 -22.49
C ARG A 7 27.09 -15.46 -21.33
N ILE A 8 27.49 -16.19 -20.29
CA ILE A 8 26.63 -16.48 -19.12
C ILE A 8 26.41 -15.20 -18.33
N TRP A 9 27.51 -14.49 -18.02
CA TRP A 9 27.46 -13.24 -17.27
C TRP A 9 26.68 -12.14 -17.99
N TYR A 10 26.94 -11.95 -19.28
CA TYR A 10 26.21 -10.97 -20.08
C TYR A 10 24.74 -11.33 -20.21
N GLY A 11 24.41 -12.61 -20.42
CA GLY A 11 23.02 -13.05 -20.49
C GLY A 11 22.22 -12.75 -19.22
N ILE A 12 22.84 -12.86 -18.04
CA ILE A 12 22.21 -12.47 -16.76
C ILE A 12 22.12 -10.94 -16.64
N ALA A 13 23.22 -10.23 -16.93
CA ALA A 13 23.31 -8.79 -16.74
C ALA A 13 22.38 -7.98 -17.65
N THR A 14 22.13 -8.44 -18.88
CA THR A 14 21.25 -7.77 -19.85
C THR A 14 19.86 -8.41 -19.96
N ALA A 15 19.52 -9.34 -19.05
CA ALA A 15 18.24 -10.04 -19.08
C ALA A 15 17.03 -9.09 -19.01
N HIS A 16 17.16 -7.99 -18.27
CA HIS A 16 16.11 -6.98 -18.10
C HIS A 16 16.35 -5.71 -18.92
N ASP A 17 17.42 -5.66 -19.72
CA ASP A 17 17.64 -4.60 -20.72
C ASP A 17 16.85 -4.93 -21.99
N LEU A 18 15.54 -4.82 -21.88
CA LEU A 18 14.59 -5.29 -22.89
C LEU A 18 14.73 -4.57 -24.24
N GLU A 19 15.11 -3.28 -24.21
CA GLU A 19 15.29 -2.48 -25.43
C GLU A 19 16.45 -3.01 -26.29
N ALA A 20 17.46 -3.61 -25.68
CA ALA A 20 18.63 -4.16 -26.36
C ALA A 20 18.43 -5.60 -26.90
N HIS A 21 17.25 -6.20 -26.72
CA HIS A 21 16.99 -7.58 -27.17
C HIS A 21 16.75 -7.65 -28.69
N ASP A 22 17.25 -8.73 -29.31
CA ASP A 22 17.09 -8.95 -30.75
C ASP A 22 15.61 -8.98 -31.16
N GLY A 23 15.25 -8.19 -32.18
CA GLY A 23 13.89 -8.15 -32.72
C GLY A 23 12.85 -7.47 -31.82
N MET A 24 13.28 -6.68 -30.82
CA MET A 24 12.37 -5.92 -29.97
C MET A 24 11.63 -4.83 -30.77
N THR A 25 10.31 -4.77 -30.62
CA THR A 25 9.48 -3.67 -31.12
C THR A 25 8.97 -2.85 -29.95
N GLU A 26 8.62 -1.58 -30.19
CA GLU A 26 8.13 -0.69 -29.13
C GLU A 26 6.88 -1.28 -28.43
N GLU A 27 5.90 -1.78 -29.18
CA GLU A 27 4.70 -2.35 -28.57
C GLU A 27 5.00 -3.61 -27.72
N ASN A 28 5.91 -4.48 -28.19
CA ASN A 28 6.30 -5.69 -27.45
C ASN A 28 7.09 -5.34 -26.18
N LEU A 29 7.92 -4.29 -26.22
CA LEU A 29 8.62 -3.75 -25.06
C LEU A 29 7.62 -3.38 -23.95
N TYR A 30 6.61 -2.56 -24.27
CA TYR A 30 5.60 -2.16 -23.29
C TYR A 30 4.80 -3.36 -22.75
N GLN A 31 4.40 -4.30 -23.61
CA GLN A 31 3.67 -5.51 -23.20
C GLN A 31 4.50 -6.39 -22.24
N LYS A 32 5.80 -6.56 -22.52
CA LYS A 32 6.72 -7.30 -21.63
C LYS A 32 6.89 -6.60 -20.29
N ILE A 33 7.12 -5.28 -20.28
CA ILE A 33 7.23 -4.49 -19.05
C ILE A 33 5.95 -4.61 -18.22
N PHE A 34 4.79 -4.49 -18.87
CA PHE A 34 3.49 -4.58 -18.20
C PHE A 34 3.29 -5.93 -17.49
N ALA A 35 3.60 -7.05 -18.16
CA ALA A 35 3.54 -8.36 -17.54
C ALA A 35 4.58 -8.53 -16.41
N SER A 36 5.79 -7.95 -16.58
CA SER A 36 6.81 -7.94 -15.53
C SER A 36 6.35 -7.18 -14.28
N HIS A 37 5.60 -6.06 -14.42
CA HIS A 37 5.02 -5.36 -13.28
C HIS A 37 4.03 -6.23 -12.51
N PHE A 38 3.17 -7.00 -13.18
CA PHE A 38 2.29 -7.97 -12.50
C PHE A 38 3.07 -9.03 -11.72
N GLY A 39 4.14 -9.57 -12.33
CA GLY A 39 5.02 -10.53 -11.65
C GLY A 39 5.70 -9.92 -10.42
N HIS A 40 6.19 -8.68 -10.54
CA HIS A 40 6.82 -7.98 -9.42
C HIS A 40 5.83 -7.68 -8.29
N LEU A 41 4.62 -7.21 -8.61
CA LEU A 41 3.55 -7.00 -7.63
C LEU A 41 3.20 -8.31 -6.91
N ALA A 42 3.08 -9.43 -7.63
CA ALA A 42 2.82 -10.73 -7.03
C ALA A 42 3.91 -11.15 -6.03
N ILE A 43 5.20 -10.87 -6.33
CA ILE A 43 6.31 -11.12 -5.40
C ILE A 43 6.14 -10.30 -4.11
N ILE A 44 5.74 -9.02 -4.20
CA ILE A 44 5.49 -8.18 -3.02
C ILE A 44 4.35 -8.76 -2.17
N PHE A 45 3.26 -9.22 -2.80
CA PHE A 45 2.14 -9.83 -2.08
C PHE A 45 2.50 -11.17 -1.45
N LEU A 46 3.28 -12.02 -2.13
CA LEU A 46 3.81 -13.26 -1.56
C LEU A 46 4.73 -12.99 -0.37
N TRP A 47 5.61 -12.00 -0.48
CA TRP A 47 6.48 -11.59 0.63
C TRP A 47 5.67 -11.12 1.83
N THR A 48 4.66 -10.27 1.62
CA THR A 48 3.77 -9.79 2.69
C THR A 48 2.96 -10.94 3.30
N SER A 49 2.46 -11.85 2.46
CA SER A 49 1.76 -13.08 2.89
C SER A 49 2.65 -13.96 3.76
N GLY A 50 3.92 -14.13 3.40
CA GLY A 50 4.91 -14.88 4.18
C GLY A 50 5.19 -14.25 5.54
N ASN A 51 5.33 -12.93 5.62
CA ASN A 51 5.49 -12.23 6.91
C ASN A 51 4.30 -12.49 7.84
N LEU A 52 3.06 -12.34 7.35
CA LEU A 52 1.86 -12.63 8.12
C LEU A 52 1.82 -14.10 8.56
N PHE A 53 2.12 -15.03 7.65
CA PHE A 53 2.09 -16.47 7.91
C PHE A 53 3.08 -16.88 9.00
N HIS A 54 4.35 -16.46 8.89
CA HIS A 54 5.38 -16.81 9.87
C HIS A 54 5.06 -16.26 11.25
N VAL A 55 4.54 -15.04 11.34
CA VAL A 55 4.12 -14.48 12.63
C VAL A 55 2.89 -15.20 13.19
N ALA A 56 1.90 -15.55 12.36
CA ALA A 56 0.73 -16.29 12.80
C ALA A 56 1.07 -17.72 13.29
N TRP A 57 2.02 -18.38 12.61
CA TRP A 57 2.37 -19.78 12.87
C TRP A 57 3.42 -19.94 13.98
N GLN A 58 4.48 -19.14 13.93
CA GLN A 58 5.69 -19.31 14.76
C GLN A 58 5.97 -18.08 15.63
N GLY A 59 5.22 -16.99 15.43
CA GLY A 59 5.35 -15.78 16.20
C GLY A 59 4.67 -15.86 17.57
N ASN A 60 4.71 -14.75 18.28
CA ASN A 60 4.06 -14.58 19.58
C ASN A 60 3.08 -13.40 19.58
N PHE A 61 2.41 -13.14 18.45
CA PHE A 61 1.57 -11.95 18.24
C PHE A 61 0.50 -11.77 19.34
N GLU A 62 -0.27 -12.80 19.66
CA GLU A 62 -1.30 -12.71 20.72
C GLU A 62 -0.73 -12.45 22.12
N GLN A 63 0.48 -12.96 22.41
CA GLN A 63 1.18 -12.65 23.66
C GLN A 63 1.72 -11.22 23.66
N TRP A 64 2.18 -10.76 22.50
CA TRP A 64 2.67 -9.40 22.30
C TRP A 64 1.54 -8.37 22.44
N VAL A 65 0.38 -8.63 21.85
CA VAL A 65 -0.83 -7.78 21.96
C VAL A 65 -1.23 -7.53 23.42
N LYS A 66 -1.05 -8.51 24.31
CA LYS A 66 -1.35 -8.37 25.74
C LYS A 66 -0.33 -7.52 26.50
N ASN A 67 0.92 -7.45 26.05
CA ASN A 67 1.99 -6.71 26.73
C ASN A 67 3.05 -6.20 25.74
N PRO A 68 2.70 -5.23 24.88
CA PRO A 68 3.54 -4.83 23.75
C PRO A 68 4.85 -4.14 24.16
N LEU A 69 4.95 -3.66 25.39
CA LEU A 69 6.16 -3.00 25.93
C LEU A 69 7.21 -3.99 26.45
N LYS A 70 6.81 -5.18 26.91
CA LYS A 70 7.73 -6.16 27.51
C LYS A 70 7.98 -7.35 26.59
N THR A 71 6.97 -7.78 25.84
CA THR A 71 7.10 -8.93 24.96
C THR A 71 7.92 -8.54 23.73
N LYS A 72 9.00 -9.28 23.48
CA LYS A 72 9.80 -9.09 22.25
C LYS A 72 9.12 -9.82 21.08
N PRO A 73 8.86 -9.16 19.94
CA PRO A 73 8.19 -9.78 18.81
C PRO A 73 9.10 -10.83 18.15
N ILE A 74 8.53 -11.97 17.79
CA ILE A 74 9.24 -13.06 17.08
C ILE A 74 9.01 -12.93 15.57
N ALA A 75 10.08 -13.08 14.78
CA ALA A 75 10.00 -13.11 13.33
C ALA A 75 9.55 -14.49 12.83
N HIS A 76 10.37 -15.51 13.06
CA HIS A 76 10.10 -16.91 12.72
C HIS A 76 11.01 -17.84 13.55
N SER A 77 10.75 -19.15 13.48
CA SER A 77 11.63 -20.16 14.07
C SER A 77 12.94 -20.28 13.30
N ILE A 78 14.02 -20.66 13.99
CA ILE A 78 15.28 -21.05 13.36
C ILE A 78 15.33 -22.58 13.25
N TRP A 79 15.59 -23.07 12.04
CA TRP A 79 15.87 -24.48 11.78
C TRP A 79 17.21 -24.61 11.06
N ASP A 80 18.29 -24.74 11.84
CA ASP A 80 19.65 -24.94 11.31
C ASP A 80 20.28 -26.20 11.94
N PRO A 81 20.47 -27.28 11.17
CA PRO A 81 21.04 -28.54 11.69
C PRO A 81 22.51 -28.42 12.11
N HIS A 82 23.19 -27.33 11.76
CA HIS A 82 24.58 -27.09 12.16
C HIS A 82 24.70 -26.44 13.54
N PHE A 83 23.59 -26.01 14.15
CA PHE A 83 23.62 -25.40 15.48
C PHE A 83 24.02 -26.42 16.54
N GLY A 84 25.13 -26.14 17.23
CA GLY A 84 25.46 -26.82 18.47
C GLY A 84 24.50 -26.43 19.60
N GLU A 85 24.46 -27.25 20.66
CA GLU A 85 23.60 -27.05 21.82
C GLU A 85 23.70 -25.63 22.45
N PRO A 86 24.88 -24.99 22.55
CA PRO A 86 24.97 -23.62 23.07
C PRO A 86 24.21 -22.60 22.22
N ALA A 87 24.22 -22.73 20.89
CA ALA A 87 23.49 -21.86 19.98
C ALA A 87 21.99 -22.06 20.14
N ILE A 88 21.52 -23.31 20.15
CA ILE A 88 20.11 -23.64 20.40
C ILE A 88 19.63 -22.99 21.70
N LYS A 89 20.38 -23.13 22.80
CA LYS A 89 20.04 -22.50 24.08
C LYS A 89 20.02 -20.97 24.01
N ALA A 90 20.94 -20.35 23.27
CA ALA A 90 21.01 -18.90 23.15
C ALA A 90 19.79 -18.33 22.40
N PHE A 91 19.36 -18.97 21.32
CA PHE A 91 18.22 -18.53 20.50
C PHE A 91 16.85 -18.95 21.07
N SER A 92 16.80 -19.91 21.99
CA SER A 92 15.53 -20.37 22.62
C SER A 92 15.06 -19.54 23.82
N LYS A 93 15.80 -18.51 24.23
CA LYS A 93 15.52 -17.73 25.46
C LYS A 93 14.11 -17.14 25.51
N THR A 94 13.52 -16.82 24.36
CA THR A 94 12.22 -16.15 24.27
C THR A 94 11.05 -17.13 24.13
N ALA A 95 11.24 -18.27 23.44
CA ALA A 95 10.13 -19.11 22.98
C ALA A 95 10.25 -20.61 23.33
N GLY A 96 11.28 -21.04 24.07
CA GLY A 96 11.51 -22.47 24.35
C GLY A 96 12.05 -23.27 23.16
N TYR A 97 12.06 -22.68 21.96
CA TYR A 97 12.71 -23.15 20.74
C TYR A 97 13.45 -21.99 20.05
N PRO A 98 14.45 -22.28 19.19
CA PRO A 98 15.25 -21.24 18.54
C PRO A 98 14.40 -20.32 17.67
N VAL A 99 14.51 -19.00 17.88
CA VAL A 99 13.75 -17.99 17.14
C VAL A 99 14.59 -16.76 16.82
N ASP A 100 14.23 -16.08 15.74
CA ASP A 100 14.69 -14.72 15.45
C ASP A 100 13.73 -13.69 16.05
N LEU A 101 14.30 -12.60 16.57
CA LEU A 101 13.51 -11.45 17.01
C LEU A 101 13.20 -10.54 15.81
N SER A 102 11.96 -10.06 15.73
CA SER A 102 11.54 -9.15 14.68
C SER A 102 11.88 -7.71 15.02
N PHE A 103 12.49 -7.02 14.06
CA PHE A 103 12.78 -5.58 14.15
C PHE A 103 12.12 -4.78 13.01
N SER A 104 11.26 -5.40 12.21
CA SER A 104 10.62 -4.77 11.05
C SER A 104 9.46 -3.83 11.40
N GLY A 105 8.95 -3.87 12.63
CA GLY A 105 7.81 -3.05 13.07
C GLY A 105 6.43 -3.59 12.67
N VAL A 106 6.35 -4.77 12.05
CA VAL A 106 5.07 -5.33 11.55
C VAL A 106 4.06 -5.63 12.67
N TYR A 107 4.53 -5.98 13.87
CA TYR A 107 3.65 -6.21 15.03
C TYR A 107 2.92 -4.93 15.42
N GLN A 108 3.64 -3.81 15.50
CA GLN A 108 3.09 -2.49 15.83
C GLN A 108 2.11 -2.03 14.76
N TRP A 109 2.45 -2.21 13.49
CA TRP A 109 1.57 -1.85 12.39
C TRP A 109 0.27 -2.66 12.41
N TRP A 110 0.34 -3.99 12.42
CA TRP A 110 -0.84 -4.86 12.40
C TRP A 110 -1.73 -4.67 13.63
N TYR A 111 -1.11 -4.49 14.81
CA TYR A 111 -1.85 -4.14 16.03
C TYR A 111 -2.58 -2.80 15.91
N THR A 112 -1.94 -1.79 15.32
CA THR A 112 -2.54 -0.47 15.16
C THR A 112 -3.77 -0.52 14.24
N ILE A 113 -3.69 -1.26 13.14
CA ILE A 113 -4.78 -1.38 12.16
C ILE A 113 -5.88 -2.39 12.56
N GLY A 114 -5.74 -3.06 13.70
CA GLY A 114 -6.82 -3.83 14.31
C GLY A 114 -6.62 -5.35 14.38
N PHE A 115 -5.51 -5.92 13.92
CA PHE A 115 -5.23 -7.34 14.15
C PHE A 115 -5.02 -7.61 15.64
N ARG A 116 -5.62 -8.69 16.15
CA ARG A 116 -5.52 -9.14 17.54
C ARG A 116 -5.19 -10.63 17.66
N THR A 117 -5.49 -11.44 16.66
CA THR A 117 -5.33 -12.91 16.73
C THR A 117 -4.46 -13.47 15.61
N ASN A 118 -3.88 -14.65 15.86
CA ASN A 118 -3.14 -15.39 14.84
C ASN A 118 -4.05 -15.84 13.69
N GLN A 119 -5.32 -16.12 13.98
CA GLN A 119 -6.29 -16.51 12.97
C GLN A 119 -6.54 -15.37 11.96
N GLU A 120 -6.65 -14.12 12.42
CA GLU A 120 -6.81 -12.97 11.53
C GLU A 120 -5.57 -12.80 10.65
N LEU A 121 -4.36 -12.88 11.22
CA LEU A 121 -3.11 -12.81 10.45
C LEU A 121 -3.03 -13.92 9.40
N TYR A 122 -3.41 -15.15 9.75
CA TYR A 122 -3.45 -16.28 8.84
C TYR A 122 -4.45 -16.06 7.70
N SER A 123 -5.67 -15.60 8.00
CA SER A 123 -6.66 -15.26 6.98
C SER A 123 -6.18 -14.15 6.05
N GLY A 124 -5.50 -13.13 6.59
CA GLY A 124 -4.83 -12.09 5.80
C GLY A 124 -3.76 -12.65 4.87
N SER A 125 -2.92 -13.56 5.39
CA SER A 125 -1.89 -14.24 4.61
C SER A 125 -2.48 -15.00 3.41
N VAL A 126 -3.55 -15.77 3.63
CA VAL A 126 -4.25 -16.51 2.57
C VAL A 126 -4.88 -15.55 1.55
N GLY A 127 -5.49 -14.45 2.00
CA GLY A 127 -6.05 -13.43 1.11
C GLY A 127 -4.98 -12.83 0.18
N LEU A 128 -3.81 -12.48 0.70
CA LEU A 128 -2.70 -11.96 -0.10
C LEU A 128 -2.10 -13.01 -1.04
N LEU A 129 -2.09 -14.28 -0.65
CA LEU A 129 -1.68 -15.38 -1.52
C LEU A 129 -2.61 -15.52 -2.73
N ILE A 130 -3.93 -15.48 -2.50
CA ILE A 130 -4.94 -15.50 -3.58
C ILE A 130 -4.73 -14.28 -4.50
N LEU A 131 -4.53 -13.09 -3.95
CA LEU A 131 -4.28 -11.88 -4.73
C LEU A 131 -3.00 -11.99 -5.58
N ALA A 132 -1.93 -12.57 -5.05
CA ALA A 132 -0.71 -12.84 -5.81
C ALA A 132 -0.99 -13.79 -7.00
N CYS A 133 -1.78 -14.86 -6.78
CA CYS A 133 -2.20 -15.75 -7.87
C CYS A 133 -3.03 -15.03 -8.94
N VAL A 134 -3.96 -14.14 -8.53
CA VAL A 134 -4.74 -13.31 -9.46
C VAL A 134 -3.84 -12.40 -10.29
N LEU A 135 -2.83 -11.78 -9.68
CA LEU A 135 -1.89 -10.90 -10.40
C LEU A 135 -1.00 -11.66 -11.37
N LEU A 136 -0.49 -12.84 -10.99
CA LEU A 136 0.25 -13.72 -11.91
C LEU A 136 -0.61 -14.14 -13.09
N PHE A 137 -1.88 -14.49 -12.83
CA PHE A 137 -2.83 -14.82 -13.87
C PHE A 137 -3.12 -13.62 -14.78
N ALA A 138 -3.32 -12.42 -14.22
CA ALA A 138 -3.54 -11.20 -15.00
C ALA A 138 -2.33 -10.86 -15.90
N GLY A 139 -1.11 -11.00 -15.37
CA GLY A 139 0.12 -10.83 -16.15
C GLY A 139 0.21 -11.82 -17.31
N TRP A 140 -0.09 -13.10 -17.08
CA TRP A 140 -0.17 -14.12 -18.14
C TRP A 140 -1.28 -13.83 -19.14
N LEU A 141 -2.46 -13.40 -18.67
CA LEU A 141 -3.63 -13.12 -19.48
C LEU A 141 -3.34 -11.98 -20.47
N HIS A 142 -2.74 -10.89 -20.00
CA HIS A 142 -2.39 -9.75 -20.84
C HIS A 142 -1.23 -10.01 -21.82
N LEU A 143 -0.60 -11.19 -21.76
CA LEU A 143 0.30 -11.68 -22.81
C LEU A 143 -0.41 -12.56 -23.85
N GLN A 144 -1.68 -12.90 -23.67
CA GLN A 144 -2.44 -13.66 -24.65
C GLN A 144 -2.87 -12.75 -25.81
N PRO A 145 -2.86 -13.23 -27.08
CA PRO A 145 -3.09 -12.39 -28.26
C PRO A 145 -4.34 -11.51 -28.22
N LYS A 146 -5.43 -11.98 -27.59
CA LYS A 146 -6.70 -11.24 -27.49
C LYS A 146 -6.70 -10.12 -26.45
N PHE A 147 -5.80 -10.17 -25.47
CA PHE A 147 -5.81 -9.30 -24.29
C PHE A 147 -4.56 -8.42 -24.17
N ARG A 148 -3.66 -8.48 -25.15
CA ARG A 148 -2.49 -7.61 -25.25
C ARG A 148 -2.94 -6.16 -25.48
N PRO A 149 -2.58 -5.21 -24.60
CA PRO A 149 -2.88 -3.81 -24.82
C PRO A 149 -2.08 -3.26 -26.01
N SER A 150 -2.67 -2.30 -26.72
CA SER A 150 -2.01 -1.60 -27.83
C SER A 150 -1.06 -0.51 -27.33
N LEU A 151 -0.12 -0.10 -28.18
CA LEU A 151 0.80 1.01 -27.86
C LEU A 151 0.06 2.32 -27.48
N GLY A 152 -1.05 2.62 -28.16
CA GLY A 152 -1.89 3.78 -27.85
C GLY A 152 -2.52 3.74 -26.46
N TRP A 153 -2.81 2.53 -25.94
CA TRP A 153 -3.28 2.36 -24.56
C TRP A 153 -2.18 2.72 -23.56
N PHE A 154 -0.94 2.26 -23.78
CA PHE A 154 0.19 2.55 -22.90
C PHE A 154 0.58 4.03 -22.85
N LYS A 155 0.45 4.73 -23.98
CA LYS A 155 0.80 6.15 -24.12
C LYS A 155 -0.34 7.12 -23.74
N ASN A 156 -1.48 6.62 -23.27
CA ASN A 156 -2.58 7.45 -22.81
C ASN A 156 -2.34 7.97 -21.38
N ASN A 157 -1.51 9.01 -21.27
CA ASN A 157 -1.10 9.58 -19.99
C ASN A 157 -2.28 10.20 -19.23
N GLU A 158 -3.19 10.92 -19.89
CA GLU A 158 -4.35 11.55 -19.27
C GLU A 158 -5.25 10.53 -18.59
N SER A 159 -5.60 9.46 -19.31
CA SER A 159 -6.43 8.40 -18.74
C SER A 159 -5.71 7.73 -17.57
N ARG A 160 -4.44 7.37 -17.72
CA ARG A 160 -3.65 6.74 -16.65
C ARG A 160 -3.59 7.62 -15.40
N LEU A 161 -3.31 8.91 -15.57
CA LEU A 161 -3.18 9.84 -14.44
C LEU A 161 -4.52 10.06 -13.73
N ASN A 162 -5.63 10.19 -14.47
CA ASN A 162 -6.97 10.25 -13.87
C ASN A 162 -7.31 9.01 -13.05
N HIS A 163 -7.08 7.81 -13.60
CA HIS A 163 -7.36 6.55 -12.91
C HIS A 163 -6.43 6.34 -11.71
N HIS A 164 -5.17 6.75 -11.80
CA HIS A 164 -4.22 6.60 -10.69
C HIS A 164 -4.52 7.61 -9.58
N LEU A 165 -4.79 8.88 -9.90
CA LEU A 165 -5.15 9.87 -8.90
C LEU A 165 -6.50 9.52 -8.24
N SER A 166 -7.57 9.36 -9.02
CA SER A 166 -8.89 9.13 -8.41
C SER A 166 -9.08 7.71 -7.91
N GLY A 167 -8.73 6.70 -8.71
CA GLY A 167 -8.92 5.29 -8.36
C GLY A 167 -7.84 4.76 -7.44
N LEU A 168 -6.59 4.69 -7.91
CA LEU A 168 -5.51 4.07 -7.16
C LEU A 168 -5.20 4.80 -5.86
N LEU A 169 -5.13 6.12 -5.84
CA LEU A 169 -4.82 6.90 -4.63
C LEU A 169 -6.09 7.31 -3.88
N GLY A 170 -7.04 7.95 -4.58
CA GLY A 170 -8.25 8.49 -3.98
C GLY A 170 -9.16 7.43 -3.37
N VAL A 171 -9.65 6.48 -4.18
CA VAL A 171 -10.55 5.42 -3.73
C VAL A 171 -9.85 4.50 -2.72
N SER A 172 -8.56 4.19 -2.90
CA SER A 172 -7.83 3.40 -1.90
C SER A 172 -7.70 4.12 -0.56
N SER A 173 -7.42 5.43 -0.55
CA SER A 173 -7.37 6.22 0.69
C SER A 173 -8.75 6.36 1.34
N LEU A 174 -9.82 6.45 0.54
CA LEU A 174 -11.19 6.43 1.05
C LEU A 174 -11.54 5.06 1.67
N ALA A 175 -11.19 3.97 1.00
CA ALA A 175 -11.38 2.62 1.52
C ALA A 175 -10.57 2.39 2.80
N TRP A 176 -9.35 2.93 2.87
CA TRP A 176 -8.52 2.87 4.06
C TRP A 176 -9.10 3.69 5.22
N THR A 177 -9.71 4.85 4.95
CA THR A 177 -10.51 5.58 5.94
C THR A 177 -11.64 4.69 6.47
N GLY A 178 -12.36 4.02 5.56
CA GLY A 178 -13.40 3.06 5.93
C GLY A 178 -12.88 1.97 6.87
N HIS A 179 -11.73 1.36 6.54
CA HIS A 179 -11.08 0.38 7.42
C HIS A 179 -10.73 0.96 8.80
N LEU A 180 -10.12 2.14 8.87
CA LEU A 180 -9.76 2.76 10.14
C LEU A 180 -10.99 3.07 11.00
N VAL A 181 -12.04 3.64 10.40
CA VAL A 181 -13.29 4.01 11.08
C VAL A 181 -14.10 2.80 11.53
N HIS A 182 -14.18 1.75 10.71
CA HIS A 182 -15.02 0.59 10.99
C HIS A 182 -14.32 -0.53 11.73
N VAL A 183 -12.99 -0.62 11.69
CA VAL A 183 -12.22 -1.74 12.26
C VAL A 183 -11.19 -1.24 13.27
N ALA A 184 -10.23 -0.43 12.84
CA ALA A 184 -9.10 -0.07 13.70
C ALA A 184 -9.51 0.71 14.96
N ILE A 185 -10.35 1.74 14.81
CA ILE A 185 -10.83 2.59 15.91
C ILE A 185 -11.72 1.81 16.90
N PRO A 186 -12.71 1.01 16.47
CA PRO A 186 -13.46 0.16 17.40
C PRO A 186 -12.56 -0.81 18.18
N ILE A 187 -11.60 -1.46 17.50
CA ILE A 187 -10.71 -2.43 18.14
C ILE A 187 -9.70 -1.73 19.06
N SER A 188 -9.26 -0.50 18.76
CA SER A 188 -8.47 0.30 19.70
C SER A 188 -9.25 0.70 20.95
N ARG A 189 -10.58 0.60 20.92
CA ARG A 189 -11.49 0.85 22.05
C ARG A 189 -12.02 -0.43 22.69
N GLY A 190 -11.39 -1.58 22.41
CA GLY A 190 -11.77 -2.88 22.96
C GLY A 190 -13.05 -3.49 22.38
N THR A 191 -13.58 -2.93 21.28
CA THR A 191 -14.76 -3.47 20.59
C THR A 191 -14.33 -4.32 19.40
N HIS A 192 -14.68 -5.61 19.40
CA HIS A 192 -14.39 -6.49 18.28
C HIS A 192 -15.29 -6.16 17.08
N VAL A 193 -14.68 -5.90 15.93
CA VAL A 193 -15.36 -5.79 14.64
C VAL A 193 -14.66 -6.68 13.62
N GLY A 194 -15.41 -7.59 13.02
CA GLY A 194 -14.96 -8.56 12.04
C GLY A 194 -15.97 -8.71 10.89
N TRP A 195 -15.65 -9.59 9.95
CA TRP A 195 -16.52 -9.87 8.79
C TRP A 195 -17.92 -10.37 9.18
N ASP A 196 -18.05 -10.97 10.35
CA ASP A 196 -19.27 -11.52 10.95
C ASP A 196 -20.23 -10.44 11.47
N ASN A 197 -19.74 -9.26 11.89
CA ASN A 197 -20.54 -8.25 12.57
C ASN A 197 -20.37 -6.80 12.06
N PHE A 198 -19.48 -6.52 11.10
CA PHE A 198 -19.24 -5.14 10.65
C PHE A 198 -20.48 -4.48 10.00
N LEU A 199 -21.38 -5.28 9.40
CA LEU A 199 -22.62 -4.78 8.79
C LEU A 199 -23.69 -4.37 9.80
N THR A 200 -23.58 -4.86 11.04
CA THR A 200 -24.56 -4.60 12.11
C THR A 200 -23.99 -3.74 13.24
N THR A 201 -22.69 -3.46 13.22
CA THR A 201 -22.00 -2.64 14.22
C THR A 201 -21.69 -1.25 13.63
N PRO A 202 -22.46 -0.21 13.98
CA PRO A 202 -22.21 1.13 13.45
C PRO A 202 -20.90 1.71 14.00
N PRO A 203 -20.09 2.41 13.17
CA PRO A 203 -18.82 2.99 13.62
C PRO A 203 -19.01 4.23 14.51
N HIS A 204 -20.20 4.85 14.49
CA HIS A 204 -20.54 6.01 15.29
C HIS A 204 -21.99 5.91 15.80
N PRO A 205 -22.29 6.29 17.06
CA PRO A 205 -23.64 6.14 17.64
C PRO A 205 -24.75 6.85 16.85
N ALA A 206 -24.45 8.01 16.27
CA ALA A 206 -25.41 8.78 15.46
C ALA A 206 -25.56 8.27 14.00
N GLY A 207 -24.85 7.20 13.62
CA GLY A 207 -24.89 6.65 12.27
C GLY A 207 -24.50 7.66 11.18
N LEU A 208 -25.11 7.54 10.00
CA LEU A 208 -24.87 8.41 8.85
C LEU A 208 -25.75 9.66 8.80
N THR A 209 -26.68 9.84 9.75
CA THR A 209 -27.58 11.00 9.75
C THR A 209 -26.81 12.34 9.81
N PRO A 210 -25.78 12.52 10.66
CA PRO A 210 -24.98 13.76 10.65
C PRO A 210 -24.25 14.00 9.33
N PHE A 211 -23.83 12.95 8.62
CA PHE A 211 -23.20 13.07 7.31
C PHE A 211 -24.15 13.71 6.28
N PHE A 212 -25.35 13.17 6.13
CA PHE A 212 -26.32 13.64 5.12
C PHE A 212 -26.99 14.97 5.49
N THR A 213 -27.04 15.32 6.78
CA THR A 213 -27.57 16.61 7.24
C THR A 213 -26.52 17.73 7.24
N GLY A 214 -25.26 17.42 6.93
CA GLY A 214 -24.15 18.39 6.93
C GLY A 214 -23.60 18.73 8.32
N ASN A 215 -24.09 18.10 9.39
CA ASN A 215 -23.60 18.30 10.76
C ASN A 215 -22.36 17.43 11.04
N TRP A 216 -21.29 17.61 10.25
CA TRP A 216 -20.10 16.74 10.30
C TRP A 216 -19.29 16.88 11.60
N THR A 217 -19.45 17.99 12.33
CA THR A 217 -18.79 18.23 13.62
C THR A 217 -19.19 17.19 14.67
N ALA A 218 -20.35 16.53 14.51
CA ALA A 218 -20.77 15.43 15.36
C ALA A 218 -19.74 14.29 15.40
N TYR A 219 -19.06 13.99 14.29
CA TYR A 219 -18.07 12.91 14.19
C TYR A 219 -16.73 13.21 14.87
N ALA A 220 -16.49 14.47 15.26
CA ALA A 220 -15.31 14.91 16.00
C ALA A 220 -15.57 15.02 17.52
N SER A 221 -16.82 14.83 17.95
CA SER A 221 -17.20 15.00 19.35
C SER A 221 -16.75 13.82 20.22
N ASN A 222 -16.32 14.12 21.46
CA ASN A 222 -15.87 13.14 22.45
C ASN A 222 -14.73 12.24 21.93
N PRO A 223 -13.51 12.80 21.71
CA PRO A 223 -12.33 12.01 21.37
C PRO A 223 -11.91 11.08 22.50
N ASP A 224 -11.03 10.12 22.19
CA ASP A 224 -10.36 9.33 23.22
C ASP A 224 -9.62 10.25 24.19
N SER A 225 -9.79 9.99 25.50
CA SER A 225 -9.23 10.85 26.54
C SER A 225 -7.72 10.70 26.67
N ALA A 226 -7.07 11.64 27.35
CA ALA A 226 -5.62 11.54 27.64
C ALA A 226 -5.25 10.32 28.51
N SER A 227 -6.22 9.76 29.23
CA SER A 227 -6.09 8.54 30.05
C SER A 227 -6.57 7.28 29.35
N HIS A 228 -6.90 7.33 28.06
CA HIS A 228 -7.34 6.16 27.30
C HIS A 228 -6.29 5.04 27.32
N ILE A 229 -6.74 3.82 27.58
CA ILE A 229 -5.92 2.61 27.53
C ILE A 229 -6.21 1.90 26.20
N TYR A 230 -5.23 1.96 25.29
CA TYR A 230 -5.35 1.43 23.94
C TYR A 230 -5.68 -0.07 23.94
N GLY A 231 -6.68 -0.44 23.15
CA GLY A 231 -7.24 -1.79 23.07
C GLY A 231 -8.32 -2.09 24.10
N THR A 232 -8.77 -1.10 24.89
CA THR A 232 -9.82 -1.27 25.91
C THR A 232 -10.85 -0.14 25.83
N SER A 233 -11.98 -0.28 26.50
CA SER A 233 -12.99 0.78 26.58
C SER A 233 -12.69 1.84 27.64
N GLU A 234 -11.61 1.69 28.42
CA GLU A 234 -11.27 2.62 29.50
C GLU A 234 -10.73 3.94 28.94
N GLY A 235 -11.46 5.04 29.20
CA GLY A 235 -11.13 6.37 28.66
C GLY A 235 -11.40 6.53 27.16
N ALA A 236 -12.08 5.56 26.53
CA ALA A 236 -12.43 5.59 25.11
C ALA A 236 -13.55 6.60 24.82
N GLY A 237 -13.40 7.32 23.72
CA GLY A 237 -14.39 8.25 23.20
C GLY A 237 -15.29 7.62 22.13
N THR A 238 -16.03 8.47 21.42
CA THR A 238 -16.89 8.08 20.30
C THR A 238 -16.53 8.75 18.99
N ALA A 239 -15.64 9.76 19.00
CA ALA A 239 -15.20 10.42 17.78
C ALA A 239 -14.60 9.43 16.78
N ILE A 240 -14.84 9.65 15.49
CA ILE A 240 -14.25 8.85 14.41
C ILE A 240 -13.36 9.67 13.48
N LEU A 241 -13.50 11.00 13.50
CA LEU A 241 -12.72 11.92 12.67
C LEU A 241 -12.33 13.14 13.52
N THR A 242 -11.06 13.29 13.85
CA THR A 242 -10.58 14.39 14.70
C THR A 242 -9.45 15.18 14.05
N PHE A 243 -9.02 16.25 14.70
CA PHE A 243 -7.86 17.04 14.31
C PHE A 243 -7.12 17.51 15.57
N LEU A 244 -6.76 16.56 16.44
CA LEU A 244 -6.20 16.83 17.76
C LEU A 244 -4.75 17.31 17.65
N GLY A 245 -3.97 16.67 16.79
CA GLY A 245 -2.53 16.84 16.72
C GLY A 245 -1.79 16.19 17.90
N GLY A 246 -0.46 16.16 17.80
CA GLY A 246 0.39 15.52 18.80
C GLY A 246 0.22 13.99 18.84
N PHE A 247 0.33 13.41 20.04
CA PHE A 247 0.39 11.97 20.23
C PHE A 247 -0.57 11.50 21.32
N HIS A 248 -1.11 10.29 21.14
CA HIS A 248 -1.84 9.58 22.17
C HIS A 248 -0.91 9.28 23.37
N PRO A 249 -1.22 9.74 24.60
CA PRO A 249 -0.25 9.74 25.71
C PRO A 249 0.28 8.36 26.13
N GLN A 250 -0.51 7.29 26.01
CA GLN A 250 -0.04 5.95 26.34
C GLN A 250 0.85 5.35 25.25
N THR A 251 0.40 5.35 24.00
CA THR A 251 1.10 4.70 22.87
C THR A 251 2.24 5.54 22.32
N GLN A 252 2.26 6.85 22.60
CA GLN A 252 3.20 7.82 22.02
C GLN A 252 3.18 7.81 20.48
N SER A 253 2.02 7.49 19.90
CA SER A 253 1.78 7.45 18.46
C SER A 253 0.73 8.48 18.05
N LEU A 254 0.58 8.70 16.74
CA LEU A 254 -0.52 9.53 16.22
C LEU A 254 -1.89 8.93 16.63
N TRP A 255 -2.89 9.80 16.77
CA TRP A 255 -4.27 9.41 17.02
C TRP A 255 -4.86 8.68 15.81
N LEU A 256 -5.52 7.54 16.02
CA LEU A 256 -6.20 6.81 14.94
C LEU A 256 -7.28 7.64 14.25
N THR A 257 -8.01 8.45 15.01
CA THR A 257 -9.05 9.35 14.49
C THR A 257 -8.49 10.50 13.65
N ASP A 258 -7.27 10.97 13.96
CA ASP A 258 -6.56 11.95 13.12
C ASP A 258 -6.03 11.28 11.83
N MET A 259 -5.50 10.05 11.91
CA MET A 259 -5.08 9.29 10.73
C MET A 259 -6.27 8.96 9.81
N ALA A 260 -7.42 8.58 10.37
CA ALA A 260 -8.65 8.36 9.61
C ALA A 260 -9.10 9.64 8.90
N HIS A 261 -9.12 10.77 9.60
CA HIS A 261 -9.47 12.05 9.01
C HIS A 261 -8.47 12.50 7.93
N HIS A 262 -7.17 12.29 8.15
CA HIS A 262 -6.14 12.54 7.15
C HIS A 262 -6.42 11.78 5.85
N HIS A 263 -6.65 10.46 5.95
CA HIS A 263 -6.94 9.63 4.78
C HIS A 263 -8.23 10.03 4.07
N LEU A 264 -9.26 10.47 4.80
CA LEU A 264 -10.50 10.97 4.21
C LEU A 264 -10.25 12.26 3.44
N ALA A 265 -9.50 13.19 4.03
CA ALA A 265 -9.19 14.47 3.42
C ALA A 265 -8.38 14.30 2.14
N ILE A 266 -7.29 13.52 2.16
CA ILE A 266 -6.48 13.30 0.96
C ILE A 266 -7.23 12.47 -0.10
N ALA A 267 -8.15 11.58 0.32
CA ALA A 267 -8.99 10.85 -0.63
C ALA A 267 -9.83 11.80 -1.47
N VAL A 268 -10.48 12.79 -0.84
CA VAL A 268 -11.27 13.82 -1.54
C VAL A 268 -10.37 14.61 -2.50
N VAL A 269 -9.19 15.03 -2.05
CA VAL A 269 -8.22 15.76 -2.89
C VAL A 269 -7.85 14.95 -4.14
N PHE A 270 -7.47 13.68 -3.97
CA PHE A 270 -7.06 12.83 -5.07
C PHE A 270 -8.21 12.44 -6.00
N ILE A 271 -9.40 12.19 -5.47
CA ILE A 271 -10.60 11.94 -6.27
C ILE A 271 -10.89 13.16 -7.16
N ILE A 272 -10.91 14.37 -6.60
CA ILE A 272 -11.14 15.60 -7.39
C ILE A 272 -10.01 15.81 -8.41
N ALA A 273 -8.75 15.65 -8.01
CA ALA A 273 -7.60 15.82 -8.89
C ALA A 273 -7.62 14.83 -10.07
N GLY A 274 -8.08 13.59 -9.86
CA GLY A 274 -8.22 12.59 -10.91
C GLY A 274 -9.36 12.84 -11.91
N HIS A 275 -10.08 13.96 -11.81
CA HIS A 275 -11.05 14.42 -12.81
C HIS A 275 -10.54 15.63 -13.62
N MET A 276 -9.24 15.94 -13.54
CA MET A 276 -8.66 17.10 -14.20
C MET A 276 -8.42 16.89 -15.71
N TYR A 277 -7.93 15.71 -16.12
CA TYR A 277 -7.45 15.52 -17.49
C TYR A 277 -8.53 14.98 -18.44
N ARG A 278 -8.45 15.37 -19.71
CA ARG A 278 -9.45 15.03 -20.73
C ARG A 278 -9.35 13.55 -21.10
N THR A 279 -10.48 12.85 -21.07
CA THR A 279 -10.61 11.47 -21.55
C THR A 279 -11.64 11.39 -22.70
N ASN A 280 -12.19 10.21 -22.96
CA ASN A 280 -13.24 10.00 -23.97
C ASN A 280 -14.58 10.68 -23.66
N PHE A 281 -14.74 11.29 -22.47
CA PHE A 281 -15.93 12.08 -22.12
C PHE A 281 -15.88 13.53 -22.62
N GLY A 282 -14.81 13.95 -23.30
CA GLY A 282 -14.72 15.24 -24.00
C GLY A 282 -14.48 16.47 -23.12
N ILE A 283 -14.47 16.33 -21.79
CA ILE A 283 -14.22 17.40 -20.81
C ILE A 283 -12.93 17.12 -20.06
N GLY A 284 -12.16 18.17 -19.76
CA GLY A 284 -10.91 18.13 -19.02
C GLY A 284 -9.75 18.78 -19.78
N HIS A 285 -8.56 18.71 -19.21
CA HIS A 285 -7.34 19.31 -19.77
C HIS A 285 -6.52 18.34 -20.63
N ASN A 286 -5.92 18.87 -21.70
CA ASN A 286 -4.87 18.19 -22.46
C ASN A 286 -3.51 18.57 -21.88
N MET A 287 -2.71 17.59 -21.44
CA MET A 287 -1.43 17.87 -20.78
C MET A 287 -0.43 18.55 -21.71
N LYS A 288 -0.43 18.17 -22.99
CA LYS A 288 0.43 18.79 -24.00
C LYS A 288 0.14 20.28 -24.15
N GLU A 289 -1.13 20.64 -24.27
CA GLU A 289 -1.56 22.04 -24.42
C GLU A 289 -1.16 22.89 -23.20
N ILE A 290 -1.29 22.33 -21.98
CA ILE A 290 -0.83 23.00 -20.75
C ILE A 290 0.68 23.26 -20.82
N LEU A 291 1.48 22.24 -21.15
CA LEU A 291 2.94 22.36 -21.19
C LEU A 291 3.40 23.33 -22.27
N ASP A 292 2.87 23.24 -23.49
CA ASP A 292 3.27 24.10 -24.60
C ASP A 292 2.92 25.58 -24.36
N ALA A 293 1.84 25.85 -23.61
CA ALA A 293 1.41 27.19 -23.22
C ALA A 293 2.18 27.74 -22.01
N HIS A 294 2.81 26.90 -21.20
CA HIS A 294 3.54 27.33 -20.01
C HIS A 294 4.91 27.93 -20.36
N ARG A 295 4.91 29.24 -20.64
CA ARG A 295 6.10 29.98 -21.07
C ARG A 295 6.43 31.12 -20.10
N PRO A 296 7.74 31.36 -19.86
CA PRO A 296 8.18 32.44 -18.99
C PRO A 296 7.83 33.82 -19.60
N PRO A 297 7.40 34.80 -18.79
CA PRO A 297 7.05 36.12 -19.30
C PRO A 297 8.25 36.91 -19.86
N GLY A 298 9.47 36.60 -19.42
CA GLY A 298 10.67 37.41 -19.69
C GLY A 298 11.66 36.86 -20.73
N GLY A 299 11.35 35.76 -21.43
CA GLY A 299 12.20 35.18 -22.49
C GLY A 299 13.58 34.63 -22.08
N ARG A 300 14.02 34.88 -20.83
CA ARG A 300 15.35 34.48 -20.31
C ARG A 300 15.51 33.00 -19.97
N LEU A 301 14.44 32.20 -20.04
CA LEU A 301 14.44 30.78 -19.69
C LEU A 301 14.17 29.87 -20.90
N GLY A 302 14.47 30.35 -22.11
CA GLY A 302 14.31 29.59 -23.35
C GLY A 302 12.86 29.42 -23.80
N ALA A 303 12.59 28.33 -24.53
CA ALA A 303 11.29 28.08 -25.18
C ALA A 303 10.18 27.59 -24.21
N GLY A 304 10.45 27.45 -22.92
CA GLY A 304 9.52 26.86 -21.94
C GLY A 304 9.46 25.34 -22.04
N HIS A 305 8.28 24.75 -21.85
CA HIS A 305 8.09 23.29 -21.80
C HIS A 305 7.66 22.65 -23.14
N ILE A 306 7.88 23.34 -24.27
CA ILE A 306 7.50 22.82 -25.59
C ILE A 306 8.23 21.50 -25.88
N GLY A 307 7.49 20.48 -26.28
CA GLY A 307 8.02 19.14 -26.61
C GLY A 307 8.28 18.25 -25.39
N LEU A 308 8.16 18.78 -24.17
CA LEU A 308 8.41 18.01 -22.94
C LEU A 308 7.40 16.86 -22.78
N PHE A 309 6.14 17.07 -23.19
CA PHE A 309 5.12 16.02 -23.17
C PHE A 309 5.55 14.81 -23.99
N GLU A 310 6.01 15.02 -25.22
CA GLU A 310 6.47 13.97 -26.11
C GLU A 310 7.75 13.31 -25.59
N THR A 311 8.70 14.10 -25.06
CA THR A 311 9.93 13.57 -24.47
C THR A 311 9.61 12.60 -23.32
N ILE A 312 8.73 13.00 -22.40
CA ILE A 312 8.31 12.15 -21.27
C ILE A 312 7.54 10.93 -21.78
N THR A 313 6.56 11.14 -22.67
CA THR A 313 5.67 10.06 -23.13
C THR A 313 6.42 8.97 -23.89
N ASN A 314 7.44 9.35 -24.66
CA ASN A 314 8.16 8.41 -25.53
C ASN A 314 9.39 7.78 -24.87
N SER A 315 9.91 8.35 -23.79
CA SER A 315 11.08 7.80 -23.08
C SER A 315 10.67 7.12 -21.78
N LEU A 316 10.71 5.78 -21.76
CA LEU A 316 10.53 5.00 -20.54
C LEU A 316 11.61 5.29 -19.50
N HIS A 317 12.85 5.52 -19.93
CA HIS A 317 13.94 5.91 -19.05
C HIS A 317 13.70 7.28 -18.40
N PHE A 318 13.13 8.25 -19.12
CA PHE A 318 12.76 9.54 -18.52
C PHE A 318 11.65 9.36 -17.48
N GLN A 319 10.61 8.58 -17.78
CA GLN A 319 9.54 8.27 -16.83
C GLN A 319 10.06 7.54 -15.59
N LEU A 320 10.93 6.55 -15.78
CA LEU A 320 11.54 5.81 -14.68
C LEU A 320 12.43 6.71 -13.82
N GLY A 321 13.26 7.56 -14.46
CA GLY A 321 14.10 8.53 -13.76
C GLY A 321 13.28 9.51 -12.91
N LEU A 322 12.16 10.02 -13.45
CA LEU A 322 11.23 10.84 -12.68
C LEU A 322 10.58 10.08 -11.53
N ALA A 323 10.08 8.87 -11.79
CA ALA A 323 9.41 8.05 -10.79
C ALA A 323 10.33 7.65 -9.63
N LEU A 324 11.62 7.45 -9.89
CA LEU A 324 12.62 7.18 -8.86
C LEU A 324 13.05 8.42 -8.08
N ALA A 325 12.87 9.62 -8.65
CA ALA A 325 13.23 10.88 -8.01
C ALA A 325 12.12 11.44 -7.11
N CYS A 326 10.86 11.07 -7.35
CA CYS A 326 9.69 11.47 -6.55
C CYS A 326 9.57 10.63 -5.28
#